data_AF-A0A922CEJ9-F1
#
_entry.id   AF-A0A922CEJ9-F1
#
_cell.length_a   1.000
_cell.length_b   1.000
_cell.length_c   1.000
_cell.angle_alpha   90.00
_cell.angle_beta   90.00
_cell.angle_gamma   90.00
#
_symmetry.space_group_name_H-M   'P 1'
#
loop_
_entity.id
_entity.type
_entity.pdbx_description
1 polymer ?
#
loop_
_entity_poly.entity_id
_entity_poly.type
_entity_poly.pdbx_seq_one_letter_code
_entity_poly.pdbx_strand_id
1 'polypeptide(L)'
;MSEPRKNRLSIDGGQVKDDEHVASYKPIPDAESEFRTSKSSLAKSKEKISADGAEEKLLQKEDEAKIVTRVDMADAKYVVGDHRNGDAKIELDANKKDFSGLTKEELMKYADDPFWVNLRWSLFVLFWASWLCMLAGAIVIIVQAPKCTPPEPKKWYEQGPLVELGPASPDDVEAMLPRLEEYSVQGVFMETPVYEVLDQPDILKPFKNMFEKARNVGIKVVVDLLPSFVSLNHTWFQLSENRTAPYTDYFVWAPSKGFDDVGAPIAPNNWISTNNTPAWSYSEKRREMYLHQYDEQRPDLNFLNKDVADHLDKVISAWITSGAAGVRLLKARHLIVNVSAEAVPNSGRGSDPGVDHTHRAFWRHSPDPRLTQLLGHFAAQVKAISEPDAVFTVKEESEPELELFMSLHNMSSLRPPSAAPLHVSTHLDQLVSTINARLPSWPAIKLVANETDEELAAFSLLLPAAPVLELQQLSEHGNETKTSSWLSHVVPLRWDVTVEHGAYSVAAAPPRNRTHNQLLVCARWKAGHTGYVAVYNPGAEELRGNLSAVPSLPDSLTVHHVSHRVRLYTNFTSNHAMAADDVLVPPRSTLVLSYVPKTSAEQ
;
A
#
# COMPACT_ATOMS: atom_id res chain seq x y z
N MET A 1 32.43 -44.33 40.30
CA MET A 1 33.64 -45.07 39.87
C MET A 1 34.32 -44.25 38.78
N SER A 2 35.62 -44.00 38.97
CA SER A 2 36.64 -43.54 38.00
C SER A 2 36.44 -42.23 37.21
N GLU A 3 36.99 -41.15 37.76
CA GLU A 3 37.89 -40.18 37.08
C GLU A 3 39.22 -40.88 36.62
N PRO A 4 40.25 -40.25 35.96
CA PRO A 4 40.50 -38.82 35.63
C PRO A 4 41.23 -38.53 34.26
N ARG A 5 41.41 -37.23 33.93
CA ARG A 5 42.70 -36.52 33.62
C ARG A 5 42.40 -35.27 32.76
N LYS A 6 42.38 -34.02 33.27
CA LYS A 6 43.45 -33.09 33.76
C LYS A 6 44.56 -32.71 32.75
N ASN A 7 44.58 -31.41 32.40
CA ASN A 7 45.69 -30.42 32.42
C ASN A 7 45.11 -29.12 31.80
N ARG A 8 44.84 -27.96 32.41
CA ARG A 8 45.34 -27.09 33.50
C ARG A 8 46.63 -26.29 33.21
N LEU A 9 46.46 -24.94 33.27
CA LEU A 9 47.36 -23.79 33.58
C LEU A 9 47.25 -22.71 32.47
N SER A 10 46.61 -21.53 32.62
CA SER A 10 46.72 -20.39 33.58
C SER A 10 48.11 -19.72 33.51
N ILE A 11 48.32 -18.41 33.36
CA ILE A 11 47.77 -17.27 34.14
C ILE A 11 48.27 -15.92 33.53
N ASP A 12 47.53 -14.84 33.83
CA ASP A 12 47.84 -13.40 33.93
C ASP A 12 48.56 -12.57 32.84
N GLY A 13 47.88 -11.48 32.45
CA GLY A 13 48.20 -10.15 33.01
C GLY A 13 48.95 -9.17 32.10
N GLY A 14 48.35 -7.99 31.86
CA GLY A 14 49.10 -6.82 31.41
C GLY A 14 48.31 -5.84 30.53
N GLN A 15 48.05 -4.66 31.08
CA GLN A 15 47.45 -3.49 30.43
C GLN A 15 48.30 -2.93 29.26
N VAL A 16 47.66 -2.07 28.44
CA VAL A 16 48.14 -0.78 27.88
C VAL A 16 48.02 -0.63 26.34
N LYS A 17 47.05 0.22 25.96
CA LYS A 17 47.00 1.32 24.97
C LYS A 17 47.07 1.13 23.43
N ASP A 18 46.18 1.93 22.84
CA ASP A 18 46.28 2.81 21.66
C ASP A 18 46.34 2.22 20.23
N ASP A 19 45.24 2.48 19.52
CA ASP A 19 45.11 3.09 18.19
C ASP A 19 45.52 2.37 16.88
N GLU A 20 44.67 2.68 15.88
CA GLU A 20 44.81 2.62 14.41
C GLU A 20 44.49 1.32 13.64
N HIS A 21 43.30 1.35 13.03
CA HIS A 21 42.87 0.48 11.94
C HIS A 21 43.53 0.90 10.61
N VAL A 22 44.31 -0.01 10.01
CA VAL A 22 44.75 0.06 8.61
C VAL A 22 44.06 -1.06 7.82
N ALA A 23 43.28 -0.68 6.81
CA ALA A 23 42.63 -1.59 5.87
C ALA A 23 43.62 -2.09 4.80
N SER A 24 43.61 -3.40 4.52
CA SER A 24 44.42 -4.04 3.47
C SER A 24 43.51 -4.69 2.43
N TYR A 25 43.66 -4.29 1.17
CA TYR A 25 42.99 -4.86 -0.01
C TYR A 25 43.80 -6.05 -0.56
N LYS A 26 43.10 -7.11 -1.01
CA LYS A 26 43.66 -8.22 -1.81
C LYS A 26 43.34 -8.05 -3.31
N PRO A 27 44.24 -8.44 -4.23
CA PRO A 27 44.02 -8.38 -5.67
C PRO A 27 43.46 -9.69 -6.26
N ILE A 28 42.82 -9.61 -7.43
CA ILE A 28 42.31 -10.75 -8.24
C ILE A 28 43.14 -10.84 -9.53
N PRO A 29 43.41 -12.04 -10.09
CA PRO A 29 44.42 -12.25 -11.15
C PRO A 29 43.86 -12.32 -12.58
N ASP A 30 44.76 -12.10 -13.54
CA ASP A 30 44.60 -12.19 -15.00
C ASP A 30 44.62 -13.63 -15.55
N ALA A 31 43.84 -13.91 -16.61
CA ALA A 31 44.26 -14.77 -17.74
C ALA A 31 43.25 -14.76 -18.93
N GLU A 32 43.80 -14.45 -20.13
CA GLU A 32 43.61 -15.06 -21.47
C GLU A 32 42.20 -15.13 -22.09
N SER A 33 41.84 -14.36 -23.14
CA SER A 33 42.29 -14.30 -24.56
C SER A 33 41.83 -15.47 -25.46
N GLU A 34 40.82 -15.24 -26.32
CA GLU A 34 40.90 -15.48 -27.78
C GLU A 34 39.67 -14.98 -28.59
N PHE A 35 39.94 -14.03 -29.50
CA PHE A 35 39.44 -13.84 -30.88
C PHE A 35 37.98 -14.11 -31.30
N ARG A 36 37.25 -13.02 -31.65
CA ARG A 36 36.89 -12.70 -33.05
C ARG A 36 36.42 -11.24 -33.23
N THR A 37 36.86 -10.67 -34.34
CA THR A 37 36.87 -9.25 -34.76
C THR A 37 35.52 -8.72 -35.25
N SER A 38 35.17 -7.48 -34.90
CA SER A 38 34.69 -6.48 -35.88
C SER A 38 34.80 -5.06 -35.31
N LYS A 39 35.23 -4.14 -36.18
CA LYS A 39 35.62 -2.77 -35.89
C LYS A 39 34.40 -1.84 -35.75
N SER A 40 34.39 -1.00 -34.73
CA SER A 40 33.99 0.41 -34.84
C SER A 40 34.45 1.17 -33.60
N SER A 41 35.35 2.12 -33.81
CA SER A 41 36.01 2.95 -32.81
C SER A 41 35.18 4.19 -32.49
N LEU A 42 34.90 4.44 -31.22
CA LEU A 42 35.00 5.77 -30.58
C LEU A 42 34.76 5.63 -29.06
N ALA A 43 35.86 5.64 -28.32
CA ALA A 43 35.92 5.73 -26.85
C ALA A 43 35.40 7.11 -26.41
N LYS A 44 34.41 7.15 -25.50
CA LYS A 44 34.49 7.32 -24.02
C LYS A 44 35.11 8.65 -23.59
N SER A 45 34.51 9.42 -22.69
CA SER A 45 34.10 9.06 -21.31
C SER A 45 33.18 10.17 -20.75
N LYS A 46 32.05 9.92 -20.05
CA LYS A 46 31.86 9.54 -18.61
C LYS A 46 32.71 10.38 -17.64
N GLU A 47 32.26 10.96 -16.53
CA GLU A 47 30.99 11.00 -15.78
C GLU A 47 31.21 11.93 -14.56
N LYS A 48 30.12 12.37 -13.90
CA LYS A 48 29.96 12.77 -12.48
C LYS A 48 30.31 14.19 -11.98
N ILE A 49 29.24 14.99 -11.83
CA ILE A 49 28.59 15.48 -10.58
C ILE A 49 29.50 15.90 -9.39
N SER A 50 29.28 17.15 -8.93
CA SER A 50 29.15 17.62 -7.52
C SER A 50 29.74 19.05 -7.40
N ALA A 51 28.92 20.09 -7.29
CA ALA A 51 28.43 20.74 -6.07
C ALA A 51 29.41 21.76 -5.45
N ASP A 52 28.79 22.87 -5.07
CA ASP A 52 29.18 23.92 -4.14
C ASP A 52 30.12 25.05 -4.60
N GLY A 53 29.65 26.26 -4.28
CA GLY A 53 30.28 27.51 -4.64
C GLY A 53 31.38 27.93 -3.67
N ALA A 54 32.28 28.76 -4.17
CA ALA A 54 32.75 29.95 -3.47
C ALA A 54 33.62 30.77 -4.42
N GLU A 55 33.57 32.06 -4.20
CA GLU A 55 34.07 33.16 -5.00
C GLU A 55 35.60 33.26 -5.12
N GLU A 56 35.97 34.08 -6.11
CA GLU A 56 37.14 34.96 -6.17
C GLU A 56 38.56 34.39 -6.37
N LYS A 57 39.11 34.67 -7.56
CA LYS A 57 40.42 35.35 -7.65
C LYS A 57 40.60 36.11 -8.96
N LEU A 58 40.84 37.40 -8.77
CA LEU A 58 41.30 38.47 -9.65
C LEU A 58 42.26 38.02 -10.78
N LEU A 59 41.91 38.37 -12.02
CA LEU A 59 42.84 38.42 -13.16
C LEU A 59 43.40 39.84 -13.29
N GLN A 60 44.71 40.00 -13.12
CA GLN A 60 45.48 41.08 -13.72
C GLN A 60 46.37 40.49 -14.82
N LYS A 61 46.33 41.14 -16.00
CA LYS A 61 47.43 41.44 -16.94
C LYS A 61 48.57 40.42 -17.03
N GLU A 62 48.89 39.81 -18.15
CA GLU A 62 49.30 40.38 -19.45
C GLU A 62 49.44 39.21 -20.43
N ASP A 63 49.12 39.40 -21.72
CA ASP A 63 49.99 39.03 -22.86
C ASP A 63 49.22 39.07 -24.18
N GLU A 64 49.79 39.84 -25.10
CA GLU A 64 49.28 40.20 -26.42
C GLU A 64 49.30 39.01 -27.39
N ALA A 65 48.20 38.82 -28.12
CA ALA A 65 48.06 37.80 -29.15
C ALA A 65 48.83 38.19 -30.44
N LYS A 66 49.92 37.47 -30.73
CA LYS A 66 50.61 37.44 -32.02
C LYS A 66 49.77 36.65 -33.04
N ILE A 67 49.20 37.32 -34.03
CA ILE A 67 48.53 36.66 -35.18
C ILE A 67 49.53 36.60 -36.35
N VAL A 68 49.92 35.39 -36.75
CA VAL A 68 50.75 35.11 -37.93
C VAL A 68 49.83 34.84 -39.12
N THR A 69 49.91 35.64 -40.18
CA THR A 69 49.25 35.39 -41.47
C THR A 69 50.24 34.80 -42.48
N ARG A 70 49.89 33.65 -43.07
CA ARG A 70 50.53 33.10 -44.27
C ARG A 70 49.96 33.79 -45.52
N VAL A 71 50.80 34.05 -46.52
CA VAL A 71 50.41 34.60 -47.83
C VAL A 71 50.69 33.56 -48.92
N ASP A 72 49.69 33.26 -49.75
CA ASP A 72 49.81 32.40 -50.93
C ASP A 72 50.31 33.20 -52.15
N MET A 73 51.32 32.67 -52.85
CA MET A 73 51.89 33.22 -54.09
C MET A 73 51.17 32.65 -55.32
N ALA A 74 50.14 33.34 -55.83
CA ALA A 74 49.44 32.87 -57.04
C ALA A 74 49.30 33.90 -58.19
N ASP A 75 49.51 35.21 -57.99
CA ASP A 75 49.24 36.21 -59.04
C ASP A 75 50.41 37.15 -59.35
N ALA A 76 51.54 36.60 -59.81
CA ALA A 76 52.64 37.40 -60.35
C ALA A 76 52.68 37.34 -61.88
N LYS A 77 52.30 38.43 -62.56
CA LYS A 77 52.41 38.57 -64.02
C LYS A 77 53.50 39.59 -64.36
N TYR A 78 54.53 39.15 -65.09
CA TYR A 78 55.67 39.97 -65.51
C TYR A 78 55.36 40.71 -66.83
N VAL A 79 55.69 42.01 -66.89
CA VAL A 79 55.76 42.75 -68.15
C VAL A 79 57.18 43.29 -68.31
N VAL A 80 57.84 42.89 -69.40
CA VAL A 80 59.19 43.33 -69.78
C VAL A 80 59.05 44.53 -70.71
N GLY A 81 59.67 45.67 -70.35
CA GLY A 81 59.86 46.84 -71.21
C GLY A 81 61.28 47.36 -71.04
N ASP A 82 62.01 47.42 -72.16
CA ASP A 82 63.41 47.86 -72.28
C ASP A 82 63.64 49.24 -71.65
N HIS A 83 64.61 49.36 -70.73
CA HIS A 83 65.72 50.35 -70.71
C HIS A 83 66.63 50.09 -69.49
N ARG A 84 67.93 50.35 -69.67
CA ARG A 84 69.06 49.95 -68.82
C ARG A 84 69.04 50.54 -67.40
N ASN A 85 68.73 49.71 -66.41
CA ASN A 85 69.40 49.55 -65.10
C ASN A 85 68.51 48.67 -64.22
N GLY A 86 69.12 47.70 -63.52
CA GLY A 86 68.44 46.58 -62.88
C GLY A 86 67.68 46.89 -61.59
N ASP A 87 66.58 47.65 -61.70
CA ASP A 87 65.56 47.75 -60.65
C ASP A 87 64.26 47.07 -61.14
N ALA A 88 63.99 45.87 -60.63
CA ALA A 88 62.68 45.24 -60.77
C ALA A 88 61.75 45.82 -59.70
N LYS A 89 60.90 46.79 -60.07
CA LYS A 89 59.84 47.30 -59.20
C LYS A 89 58.69 46.29 -59.19
N ILE A 90 58.60 45.48 -58.13
CA ILE A 90 57.44 44.62 -57.86
C ILE A 90 56.42 45.48 -57.12
N GLU A 91 55.34 45.88 -57.78
CA GLU A 91 54.17 46.44 -57.09
C GLU A 91 53.34 45.29 -56.56
N LEU A 92 53.47 45.03 -55.25
CA LEU A 92 52.53 44.20 -54.50
C LEU A 92 51.25 45.01 -54.30
N ASP A 93 50.23 44.74 -55.10
CA ASP A 93 48.86 45.15 -54.79
C ASP A 93 48.43 44.40 -53.52
N ALA A 94 48.75 45.00 -52.38
CA ALA A 94 48.27 44.56 -51.09
C ALA A 94 46.77 44.85 -51.03
N ASN A 95 45.95 43.86 -51.39
CA ASN A 95 44.57 43.74 -50.93
C ASN A 95 44.58 43.71 -49.40
N LYS A 96 44.64 44.90 -48.81
CA LYS A 96 44.37 45.16 -47.40
C LYS A 96 42.92 44.69 -47.20
N LYS A 97 42.72 43.57 -46.49
CA LYS A 97 41.43 43.30 -45.89
C LYS A 97 41.06 44.53 -45.08
N ASP A 98 39.97 45.19 -45.45
CA ASP A 98 39.43 46.33 -44.72
C ASP A 98 39.22 45.93 -43.26
N PHE A 99 40.08 46.44 -42.38
CA PHE A 99 39.89 46.34 -40.95
C PHE A 99 38.74 47.29 -40.59
N SER A 100 37.51 46.76 -40.49
CA SER A 100 36.31 47.53 -40.10
C SER A 100 36.27 47.76 -38.59
N GLY A 101 37.37 48.24 -38.01
CA GLY A 101 37.46 48.62 -36.61
C GLY A 101 38.04 50.01 -36.51
N LEU A 102 37.31 50.94 -35.89
CA LEU A 102 37.89 52.23 -35.52
C LEU A 102 38.97 52.00 -34.47
N THR A 103 40.09 52.70 -34.60
CA THR A 103 41.10 52.76 -33.54
C THR A 103 40.51 53.46 -32.30
N LYS A 104 41.07 53.24 -31.10
CA LYS A 104 40.56 53.86 -29.86
C LYS A 104 40.38 55.37 -29.99
N GLU A 105 41.33 56.04 -30.65
CA GLU A 105 41.34 57.49 -30.83
C GLU A 105 40.21 57.95 -31.79
N GLU A 106 39.98 57.22 -32.87
CA GLU A 106 38.89 57.49 -33.81
C GLU A 106 37.52 57.17 -33.20
N LEU A 107 37.43 56.12 -32.38
CA LEU A 107 36.20 55.74 -31.68
C LEU A 107 35.81 56.80 -30.65
N MET A 108 36.77 57.32 -29.86
CA MET A 108 36.51 58.38 -28.88
C MET A 108 35.92 59.64 -29.53
N LYS A 109 36.26 59.94 -30.79
CA LYS A 109 35.71 61.08 -31.53
C LYS A 109 34.20 60.97 -31.78
N TYR A 110 33.68 59.76 -31.96
CA TYR A 110 32.26 59.50 -32.22
C TYR A 110 31.50 58.93 -31.01
N ALA A 111 32.22 58.43 -29.99
CA ALA A 111 31.64 57.84 -28.79
C ALA A 111 30.95 58.87 -27.87
N ASP A 112 31.37 60.13 -27.94
CA ASP A 112 30.83 61.24 -27.15
C ASP A 112 29.74 62.04 -27.89
N ASP A 113 29.29 61.57 -29.05
CA ASP A 113 28.14 62.14 -29.76
C ASP A 113 26.88 62.03 -28.87
N PRO A 114 26.13 63.13 -28.66
CA PRO A 114 24.90 63.14 -27.86
C PRO A 114 23.93 61.99 -28.19
N PHE A 115 23.85 61.57 -29.45
CA PHE A 115 22.99 60.45 -29.86
C PHE A 115 23.43 59.12 -29.23
N TRP A 116 24.72 58.77 -29.35
CA TRP A 116 25.26 57.49 -28.87
C TRP A 116 25.35 57.43 -27.34
N VAL A 117 25.59 58.57 -26.69
CA VAL A 117 25.55 58.69 -25.22
C VAL A 117 24.14 58.44 -24.70
N ASN A 118 23.13 59.08 -25.30
CA ASN A 118 21.72 58.90 -24.91
C ASN A 118 21.25 57.47 -25.18
N LEU A 119 21.64 56.87 -26.30
CA LEU A 119 21.28 55.49 -26.63
C LEU A 119 21.91 54.49 -25.66
N ARG A 120 23.20 54.66 -25.31
CA ARG A 120 23.89 53.79 -24.34
C ARG A 120 23.24 53.88 -22.96
N TRP A 121 22.95 55.09 -22.50
CA TRP A 121 22.25 55.29 -21.23
C TRP A 121 20.83 54.73 -21.27
N SER A 122 20.10 54.91 -22.37
CA SER A 122 18.76 54.33 -22.53
C SER A 122 18.79 52.80 -22.48
N LEU A 123 19.75 52.16 -23.16
CA LEU A 123 19.90 50.70 -23.14
C LEU A 123 20.33 50.19 -21.76
N PHE A 124 21.23 50.91 -21.08
CA PHE A 124 21.69 50.57 -19.73
C PHE A 124 20.54 50.65 -18.72
N VAL A 125 19.75 51.73 -18.77
CA VAL A 125 18.57 51.91 -17.91
C VAL A 125 17.51 50.85 -18.22
N LEU A 126 17.22 50.57 -19.50
CA LEU A 126 16.28 49.51 -19.88
C LEU A 126 16.71 48.14 -19.42
N PHE A 127 18.01 47.82 -19.49
CA PHE A 127 18.54 46.56 -18.99
C PHE A 127 18.27 46.39 -17.49
N TRP A 128 18.62 47.38 -16.68
CA TRP A 128 18.40 47.33 -15.23
C TRP A 128 16.90 47.36 -14.86
N ALA A 129 16.09 48.12 -15.59
CA ALA A 129 14.63 48.12 -15.41
C ALA A 129 14.02 46.76 -15.75
N SER A 130 14.44 46.12 -16.85
CA SER A 130 13.99 44.77 -17.22
C SER A 130 14.43 43.73 -16.20
N TRP A 131 15.67 43.84 -15.70
CA TRP A 131 16.18 42.96 -14.66
C TRP A 131 15.37 43.08 -13.36
N LEU A 132 15.07 44.31 -12.93
CA LEU A 132 14.28 44.57 -11.73
C LEU A 132 12.83 44.11 -11.90
N CYS A 133 12.26 44.28 -13.09
CA CYS A 133 10.93 43.77 -13.43
C CYS A 133 10.88 42.23 -13.41
N MET A 134 11.89 41.55 -13.95
CA MET A 134 12.01 40.09 -13.89
C MET A 134 12.13 39.61 -12.43
N LEU A 135 12.95 40.28 -11.61
CA LEU A 135 13.11 39.96 -10.19
C LEU A 135 11.78 40.15 -9.43
N ALA A 136 11.10 41.27 -9.64
CA ALA A 136 9.79 41.52 -9.04
C ALA A 136 8.76 40.46 -9.46
N GLY A 137 8.75 40.07 -10.74
CA GLY A 137 7.90 39.00 -11.25
C GLY A 137 8.18 37.66 -10.58
N ALA A 138 9.45 37.29 -10.40
CA ALA A 138 9.83 36.07 -9.68
C ALA A 138 9.36 36.08 -8.22
N ILE A 139 9.53 37.22 -7.53
CA ILE A 139 9.06 37.39 -6.14
C ILE A 139 7.53 37.27 -6.07
N VAL A 140 6.80 37.88 -7.01
CA VAL A 140 5.34 37.80 -7.07
C VAL A 140 4.88 36.35 -7.28
N ILE A 141 5.51 35.60 -8.17
CA ILE A 141 5.20 34.18 -8.38
C ILE A 141 5.43 33.38 -7.09
N ILE A 142 6.55 33.61 -6.39
CA ILE A 142 6.86 32.90 -5.13
C ILE A 142 5.84 33.23 -4.04
N VAL A 143 5.41 34.48 -3.92
CA VAL A 143 4.46 34.93 -2.88
C VAL A 143 3.03 34.47 -3.20
N GLN A 144 2.64 34.46 -4.47
CA GLN A 144 1.30 34.03 -4.90
C GLN A 144 1.17 32.52 -5.06
N ALA A 145 2.29 31.80 -5.25
CA ALA A 145 2.28 30.35 -5.27
C ALA A 145 1.73 29.83 -3.93
N PRO A 146 0.60 29.10 -3.93
CA PRO A 146 0.08 28.53 -2.71
C PRO A 146 1.15 27.62 -2.12
N LYS A 147 1.34 27.66 -0.80
CA LYS A 147 2.19 26.70 -0.11
C LYS A 147 1.62 25.32 -0.41
N CYS A 148 2.30 24.53 -1.25
CA CYS A 148 2.02 23.12 -1.41
C CYS A 148 2.30 22.45 -0.07
N THR A 149 1.29 22.32 0.78
CA THR A 149 1.39 21.42 1.92
C THR A 149 1.60 20.03 1.33
N PRO A 150 2.71 19.34 1.62
CA PRO A 150 2.85 17.95 1.20
C PRO A 150 1.62 17.19 1.73
N PRO A 151 1.03 16.30 0.91
CA PRO A 151 -0.09 15.50 1.37
C PRO A 151 0.31 14.77 2.66
N GLU A 152 -0.66 14.58 3.56
CA GLU A 152 -0.40 13.85 4.80
C GLU A 152 0.21 12.48 4.48
N PRO A 153 1.29 12.08 5.19
CA PRO A 153 1.92 10.80 4.91
C PRO A 153 0.93 9.67 5.19
N LYS A 154 0.89 8.72 4.25
CA LYS A 154 0.06 7.52 4.38
C LYS A 154 0.43 6.71 5.61
N LYS A 155 -0.58 6.16 6.25
CA LYS A 155 -0.39 5.21 7.36
C LYS A 155 0.15 3.89 6.82
N TRP A 156 0.82 3.11 7.68
CA TRP A 156 1.47 1.86 7.32
C TRP A 156 0.54 0.87 6.58
N TYR A 157 -0.73 0.79 6.98
CA TYR A 157 -1.70 -0.13 6.37
C TYR A 157 -2.17 0.31 4.97
N GLU A 158 -1.88 1.54 4.54
CA GLU A 158 -2.25 2.05 3.21
C GLU A 158 -1.17 1.78 2.17
N GLN A 159 0.05 1.54 2.62
CA GLN A 159 1.27 1.44 1.82
C GLN A 159 1.38 0.12 1.05
N GLY A 160 0.74 -0.95 1.53
CA GLY A 160 0.86 -2.28 0.92
C GLY A 160 -0.16 -3.29 1.41
N PRO A 161 0.00 -4.57 1.05
CA PRO A 161 -0.95 -5.61 1.41
C PRO A 161 -0.91 -5.96 2.89
N LEU A 162 -2.08 -6.33 3.39
CA LEU A 162 -2.28 -6.92 4.71
C LEU A 162 -2.59 -8.39 4.55
N VAL A 163 -2.04 -9.25 5.40
CA VAL A 163 -2.21 -10.70 5.29
C VAL A 163 -3.01 -11.25 6.47
N GLU A 164 -4.04 -12.04 6.20
CA GLU A 164 -4.68 -12.87 7.22
C GLU A 164 -3.94 -14.19 7.35
N LEU A 165 -3.43 -14.47 8.55
CA LEU A 165 -2.95 -15.79 8.91
C LEU A 165 -4.09 -16.60 9.51
N GLY A 166 -4.10 -17.89 9.21
CA GLY A 166 -4.92 -18.85 9.95
C GLY A 166 -4.41 -19.03 11.38
N PRO A 167 -4.87 -20.07 12.10
CA PRO A 167 -4.34 -20.40 13.41
C PRO A 167 -2.84 -20.69 13.30
N ALA A 168 -2.02 -19.79 13.85
CA ALA A 168 -0.56 -19.84 13.78
C ALA A 168 0.03 -19.51 15.15
N SER A 169 1.08 -20.23 15.54
CA SER A 169 1.83 -19.91 16.74
C SER A 169 2.77 -18.71 16.49
N PRO A 170 3.27 -18.03 17.54
CA PRO A 170 4.26 -16.97 17.38
C PRO A 170 5.49 -17.43 16.59
N ASP A 171 5.95 -18.66 16.82
CA ASP A 171 7.11 -19.24 16.14
C ASP A 171 6.83 -19.45 14.64
N ASP A 172 5.61 -19.84 14.27
CA ASP A 172 5.20 -19.96 12.86
C ASP A 172 5.24 -18.59 12.16
N VAL A 173 4.73 -17.55 12.83
CA VAL A 173 4.76 -16.17 12.29
C VAL A 173 6.19 -15.69 12.12
N GLU A 174 7.05 -15.93 13.11
CA GLU A 174 8.48 -15.59 13.03
C GLU A 174 9.16 -16.29 11.84
N ALA A 175 8.88 -17.58 11.62
CA ALA A 175 9.42 -18.34 10.49
C ALA A 175 8.93 -17.80 9.12
N MET A 176 7.76 -17.16 9.10
CA MET A 176 7.20 -16.56 7.89
C MET A 176 7.71 -15.14 7.60
N LEU A 177 8.31 -14.44 8.56
CA LEU A 177 8.74 -13.04 8.39
C LEU A 177 9.60 -12.79 7.14
N PRO A 178 10.62 -13.62 6.80
CA PRO A 178 11.43 -13.38 5.60
C PRO A 178 10.61 -13.42 4.30
N ARG A 179 9.60 -14.32 4.24
CA ARG A 179 8.70 -14.42 3.07
C ARG A 179 7.75 -13.23 2.99
N LEU A 180 7.24 -12.77 4.14
CA LEU A 180 6.35 -11.62 4.19
C LEU A 180 7.09 -10.31 3.82
N GLU A 181 8.35 -10.18 4.23
CA GLU A 181 9.23 -9.06 3.85
C GLU A 181 9.47 -9.06 2.34
N GLU A 182 9.77 -10.22 1.76
CA GLU A 182 9.94 -10.39 0.32
C GLU A 182 8.67 -10.00 -0.46
N TYR A 183 7.49 -10.32 0.06
CA TYR A 183 6.21 -9.92 -0.52
C TYR A 183 5.82 -8.46 -0.24
N SER A 184 6.68 -7.69 0.45
CA SER A 184 6.45 -6.30 0.84
C SER A 184 5.15 -6.09 1.63
N VAL A 185 4.78 -7.08 2.44
CA VAL A 185 3.61 -7.05 3.32
C VAL A 185 3.82 -6.02 4.42
N GLN A 186 2.83 -5.16 4.64
CA GLN A 186 2.93 -4.09 5.65
C GLN A 186 2.39 -4.53 7.01
N GLY A 187 1.46 -5.48 7.02
CA GLY A 187 1.03 -6.08 8.26
C GLY A 187 0.21 -7.34 8.14
N VAL A 188 -0.02 -7.93 9.30
CA VAL A 188 -0.52 -9.28 9.46
C VAL A 188 -1.59 -9.30 10.53
N PHE A 189 -2.67 -10.05 10.27
CA PHE A 189 -3.66 -10.41 11.27
C PHE A 189 -3.42 -11.84 11.75
N MET A 190 -3.42 -12.05 13.07
CA MET A 190 -3.24 -13.36 13.67
C MET A 190 -4.20 -13.61 14.83
N GLU A 191 -4.76 -14.81 14.92
CA GLU A 191 -5.60 -15.21 16.05
C GLU A 191 -4.76 -15.41 17.32
N THR A 192 -5.29 -14.95 18.45
CA THR A 192 -4.58 -15.00 19.73
C THR A 192 -5.52 -15.40 20.88
N PRO A 193 -4.97 -15.97 21.98
CA PRO A 193 -5.73 -16.18 23.20
C PRO A 193 -6.30 -14.86 23.73
N VAL A 194 -7.51 -14.90 24.28
CA VAL A 194 -8.23 -13.68 24.67
C VAL A 194 -8.13 -13.47 26.17
N TYR A 195 -8.80 -14.29 26.97
CA TYR A 195 -8.89 -14.07 28.42
C TYR A 195 -7.77 -14.79 29.19
N GLU A 196 -7.19 -15.84 28.61
CA GLU A 196 -6.09 -16.61 29.19
C GLU A 196 -4.85 -15.74 29.48
N VAL A 197 -4.67 -14.65 28.73
CA VAL A 197 -3.55 -13.72 28.91
C VAL A 197 -3.60 -12.96 30.23
N LEU A 198 -4.79 -12.83 30.84
CA LEU A 198 -4.94 -12.19 32.15
C LEU A 198 -4.57 -13.16 33.29
N ASP A 199 -4.92 -14.44 33.13
CA ASP A 199 -4.65 -15.47 34.13
C ASP A 199 -3.20 -15.95 34.07
N GLN A 200 -2.61 -16.00 32.87
CA GLN A 200 -1.26 -16.49 32.61
C GLN A 200 -0.47 -15.47 31.78
N PRO A 201 0.08 -14.41 32.42
CA PRO A 201 0.83 -13.36 31.72
C PRO A 201 2.06 -13.86 30.94
N ASP A 202 2.59 -15.04 31.31
CA ASP A 202 3.71 -15.67 30.61
C ASP A 202 3.40 -16.02 29.15
N ILE A 203 2.12 -16.19 28.79
CA ILE A 203 1.67 -16.41 27.41
C ILE A 203 2.10 -15.27 26.50
N LEU A 204 2.19 -14.03 27.00
CA LEU A 204 2.56 -12.85 26.20
C LEU A 204 4.04 -12.79 25.83
N LYS A 205 4.92 -13.50 26.56
CA LYS A 205 6.39 -13.46 26.34
C LYS A 205 6.80 -13.85 24.91
N PRO A 206 6.39 -15.01 24.35
CA PRO A 206 6.73 -15.37 22.98
C PRO A 206 6.17 -14.36 21.96
N PHE A 207 4.95 -13.85 22.16
CA PHE A 207 4.36 -12.84 21.27
C PHE A 207 5.16 -11.53 21.28
N LYS A 208 5.62 -11.08 22.45
CA LYS A 208 6.43 -9.87 22.56
C LYS A 208 7.71 -9.97 21.71
N ASN A 209 8.42 -11.10 21.79
CA ASN A 209 9.61 -11.35 20.97
C ASN A 209 9.29 -11.34 19.47
N MET A 210 8.20 -12.01 19.08
CA MET A 210 7.72 -12.03 17.70
C MET A 210 7.34 -10.62 17.21
N PHE A 211 6.66 -9.80 18.02
CA PHE A 211 6.32 -8.42 17.67
C PHE A 211 7.57 -7.56 17.46
N GLU A 212 8.60 -7.72 18.30
CA GLU A 212 9.88 -7.02 18.15
C GLU A 212 10.57 -7.42 16.85
N LYS A 213 10.63 -8.72 16.52
CA LYS A 213 11.21 -9.21 15.25
C LYS A 213 10.44 -8.73 14.03
N ALA A 214 9.11 -8.81 14.05
CA ALA A 214 8.26 -8.32 12.97
C ALA A 214 8.48 -6.82 12.73
N ARG A 215 8.57 -6.03 13.81
CA ARG A 215 8.85 -4.60 13.74
C ARG A 215 10.21 -4.29 13.13
N ASN A 216 11.24 -5.10 13.42
CA ASN A 216 12.59 -4.91 12.87
C ASN A 216 12.65 -5.09 11.34
N VAL A 217 11.73 -5.88 10.76
CA VAL A 217 11.57 -6.05 9.30
C VAL A 217 10.44 -5.18 8.72
N GLY A 218 9.92 -4.23 9.49
CA GLY A 218 8.89 -3.29 9.03
C GLY A 218 7.46 -3.83 8.99
N ILE A 219 7.22 -5.04 9.50
CA ILE A 219 5.89 -5.68 9.50
C ILE A 219 5.16 -5.38 10.81
N LYS A 220 3.91 -4.92 10.69
CA LYS A 220 3.02 -4.67 11.83
C LYS A 220 2.10 -5.86 12.08
N VAL A 221 1.92 -6.26 13.34
CA VAL A 221 1.03 -7.37 13.70
C VAL A 221 -0.19 -6.86 14.45
N VAL A 222 -1.38 -7.13 13.91
CA VAL A 222 -2.68 -6.85 14.53
C VAL A 222 -3.22 -8.16 15.09
N VAL A 223 -3.60 -8.17 16.37
CA VAL A 223 -4.12 -9.37 17.02
C VAL A 223 -5.64 -9.50 16.81
N ASP A 224 -6.07 -10.68 16.41
CA ASP A 224 -7.46 -11.06 16.29
C ASP A 224 -7.94 -11.62 17.64
N LEU A 225 -8.96 -11.00 18.20
CA LEU A 225 -9.59 -11.39 19.46
C LEU A 225 -11.02 -11.85 19.19
N LEU A 226 -11.40 -13.03 19.65
CA LEU A 226 -12.78 -13.52 19.63
C LEU A 226 -13.36 -13.50 21.06
N PRO A 227 -13.96 -12.37 21.50
CA PRO A 227 -14.25 -12.19 22.91
C PRO A 227 -15.64 -12.67 23.33
N SER A 228 -16.46 -13.17 22.40
CA SER A 228 -17.88 -13.45 22.60
C SER A 228 -18.19 -14.56 23.61
N PHE A 229 -17.29 -15.53 23.78
CA PHE A 229 -17.53 -16.72 24.60
C PHE A 229 -16.24 -17.26 25.21
N VAL A 230 -16.39 -18.15 26.20
CA VAL A 230 -15.32 -19.01 26.71
C VAL A 230 -15.80 -20.46 26.72
N SER A 231 -14.92 -21.43 26.98
CA SER A 231 -15.33 -22.84 27.13
C SER A 231 -16.20 -23.06 28.37
N LEU A 232 -17.10 -24.04 28.35
CA LEU A 232 -17.80 -24.54 29.55
C LEU A 232 -16.85 -24.95 30.69
N ASN A 233 -15.63 -25.38 30.36
CA ASN A 233 -14.61 -25.74 31.34
C ASN A 233 -13.91 -24.52 31.97
N HIS A 234 -14.17 -23.31 31.48
CA HIS A 234 -13.58 -22.09 32.01
C HIS A 234 -14.09 -21.81 33.43
N THR A 235 -13.19 -21.33 34.28
CA THR A 235 -13.48 -21.04 35.69
C THR A 235 -14.66 -20.09 35.85
N TRP A 236 -14.73 -19.06 35.01
CA TRP A 236 -15.84 -18.11 34.99
C TRP A 236 -17.20 -18.78 34.79
N PHE A 237 -17.31 -19.75 33.87
CA PHE A 237 -18.58 -20.42 33.62
C PHE A 237 -18.98 -21.31 34.80
N GLN A 238 -18.04 -22.05 35.37
CA GLN A 238 -18.32 -22.91 36.54
C GLN A 238 -18.74 -22.09 37.76
N LEU A 239 -18.09 -20.94 38.01
CA LEU A 239 -18.44 -20.03 39.09
C LEU A 239 -19.79 -19.35 38.84
N SER A 240 -20.04 -18.94 37.60
CA SER A 240 -21.35 -18.44 37.17
C SER A 240 -22.43 -19.50 37.36
N GLU A 241 -22.25 -20.73 36.88
CA GLU A 241 -23.19 -21.84 37.02
C GLU A 241 -23.59 -22.07 38.50
N ASN A 242 -22.63 -21.93 39.41
CA ASN A 242 -22.83 -22.03 40.85
C ASN A 242 -23.32 -20.73 41.53
N ARG A 243 -23.65 -19.68 40.76
CA ARG A 243 -24.04 -18.34 41.25
C ARG A 243 -23.04 -17.72 42.23
N THR A 244 -21.75 -17.95 41.99
CA THR A 244 -20.67 -17.43 42.82
C THR A 244 -20.28 -16.03 42.37
N ALA A 245 -20.44 -15.03 43.25
CA ALA A 245 -20.03 -13.65 42.98
C ALA A 245 -18.50 -13.54 42.83
N PRO A 246 -17.98 -12.66 41.96
CA PRO A 246 -18.71 -11.71 41.09
C PRO A 246 -19.21 -12.31 39.77
N TYR A 247 -18.97 -13.61 39.50
CA TYR A 247 -19.21 -14.23 38.19
C TYR A 247 -20.67 -14.57 37.90
N THR A 248 -21.59 -14.39 38.84
CA THR A 248 -23.01 -14.77 38.73
C THR A 248 -23.67 -14.34 37.42
N ASP A 249 -23.35 -13.14 36.93
CA ASP A 249 -23.97 -12.54 35.74
C ASP A 249 -22.97 -12.34 34.59
N TYR A 250 -21.88 -13.11 34.56
CA TYR A 250 -20.88 -13.05 33.47
C TYR A 250 -21.37 -13.66 32.16
N PHE A 251 -22.36 -14.53 32.24
CA PHE A 251 -22.97 -15.19 31.08
C PHE A 251 -24.43 -14.84 30.96
N VAL A 252 -24.97 -15.06 29.78
CA VAL A 252 -26.38 -14.83 29.51
C VAL A 252 -27.21 -16.02 29.99
N TRP A 253 -27.93 -15.83 31.10
CA TRP A 253 -28.85 -16.81 31.68
C TRP A 253 -30.30 -16.37 31.54
N ALA A 254 -31.19 -17.34 31.35
CA ALA A 254 -32.63 -17.12 31.33
C ALA A 254 -33.37 -18.32 31.94
N PRO A 255 -34.51 -18.09 32.62
CA PRO A 255 -35.35 -19.20 33.08
C PRO A 255 -35.94 -19.95 31.87
N SER A 256 -36.12 -21.27 32.00
CA SER A 256 -36.91 -22.02 31.03
C SER A 256 -38.38 -21.60 31.10
N LYS A 257 -39.12 -21.73 29.98
CA LYS A 257 -40.57 -21.47 29.93
C LYS A 257 -41.41 -22.57 30.59
N GLY A 258 -40.78 -23.62 31.06
CA GLY A 258 -41.40 -24.83 31.57
C GLY A 258 -40.65 -26.06 31.08
N PHE A 259 -41.29 -27.21 31.21
CA PHE A 259 -40.84 -28.48 30.66
C PHE A 259 -41.94 -29.03 29.77
N ASP A 260 -41.57 -29.69 28.67
CA ASP A 260 -42.53 -30.35 27.80
C ASP A 260 -43.10 -31.62 28.43
N ASP A 261 -44.03 -32.28 27.73
CA ASP A 261 -44.72 -33.49 28.22
C ASP A 261 -43.75 -34.67 28.48
N VAL A 262 -42.53 -34.62 27.93
CA VAL A 262 -41.48 -35.63 28.09
C VAL A 262 -40.45 -35.22 29.16
N GLY A 263 -40.62 -34.04 29.75
CA GLY A 263 -39.75 -33.50 30.80
C GLY A 263 -38.51 -32.77 30.29
N ALA A 264 -38.44 -32.41 29.01
CA ALA A 264 -37.35 -31.62 28.46
C ALA A 264 -37.59 -30.10 28.68
N PRO A 265 -36.56 -29.32 29.03
CA PRO A 265 -36.70 -27.89 29.30
C PRO A 265 -37.07 -27.11 28.04
N ILE A 266 -38.07 -26.24 28.14
CA ILE A 266 -38.52 -25.39 27.03
C ILE A 266 -37.70 -24.10 27.02
N ALA A 267 -37.01 -23.84 25.91
CA ALA A 267 -36.16 -22.67 25.73
C ALA A 267 -36.94 -21.34 25.90
N PRO A 268 -36.28 -20.24 26.30
CA PRO A 268 -36.93 -18.95 26.52
C PRO A 268 -37.50 -18.35 25.23
N ASN A 269 -36.87 -18.63 24.09
CA ASN A 269 -37.27 -18.18 22.76
C ASN A 269 -36.84 -19.21 21.70
N ASN A 270 -37.17 -18.92 20.44
CA ASN A 270 -36.91 -19.77 19.27
C ASN A 270 -35.56 -19.46 18.59
N TRP A 271 -34.59 -18.90 19.33
CA TRP A 271 -33.29 -18.58 18.74
C TRP A 271 -32.52 -19.82 18.30
N ILE A 272 -31.89 -19.68 17.13
CA ILE A 272 -31.11 -20.72 16.48
C ILE A 272 -29.65 -20.25 16.40
N SER A 273 -28.74 -21.12 16.84
CA SER A 273 -27.29 -20.93 16.80
C SER A 273 -26.76 -20.86 15.36
N THR A 274 -25.52 -20.46 15.17
CA THR A 274 -24.86 -20.53 13.86
C THR A 274 -24.77 -21.94 13.29
N ASN A 275 -24.87 -22.97 14.14
CA ASN A 275 -24.80 -24.37 13.76
C ASN A 275 -26.19 -24.97 13.44
N ASN A 276 -27.23 -24.14 13.32
CA ASN A 276 -28.62 -24.57 13.09
C ASN A 276 -29.16 -25.52 14.19
N THR A 277 -28.75 -25.27 15.43
CA THR A 277 -29.27 -25.93 16.64
C THR A 277 -29.96 -24.90 17.53
N PRO A 278 -30.81 -25.31 18.50
CA PRO A 278 -31.31 -24.37 19.51
C PRO A 278 -30.15 -23.61 20.16
N ALA A 279 -30.28 -22.28 20.31
CA ALA A 279 -29.22 -21.44 20.88
C ALA A 279 -29.15 -21.47 22.42
N TRP A 280 -29.95 -22.32 23.05
CA TRP A 280 -30.09 -22.39 24.50
C TRP A 280 -29.92 -23.81 24.98
N SER A 281 -29.06 -23.98 26.00
CA SER A 281 -28.87 -25.25 26.69
C SER A 281 -29.17 -25.11 28.17
N TYR A 282 -29.70 -26.17 28.77
CA TYR A 282 -30.11 -26.18 30.17
C TYR A 282 -28.96 -26.59 31.09
N SER A 283 -28.72 -25.82 32.15
CA SER A 283 -27.83 -26.24 33.24
C SER A 283 -28.63 -26.89 34.35
N GLU A 284 -28.38 -28.18 34.58
CA GLU A 284 -28.99 -28.93 35.69
C GLU A 284 -28.61 -28.36 37.07
N LYS A 285 -27.39 -27.80 37.21
CA LYS A 285 -26.92 -27.22 38.46
C LYS A 285 -27.58 -25.88 38.75
N ARG A 286 -27.64 -25.00 37.75
CA ARG A 286 -28.18 -23.64 37.92
C ARG A 286 -29.71 -23.59 37.79
N ARG A 287 -30.29 -24.61 37.16
CA ARG A 287 -31.71 -24.73 36.80
C ARG A 287 -32.20 -23.60 35.91
N GLU A 288 -31.33 -23.15 35.01
CA GLU A 288 -31.56 -22.06 34.05
C GLU A 288 -30.97 -22.46 32.70
N MET A 289 -31.46 -21.83 31.64
CA MET A 289 -30.90 -21.96 30.29
C MET A 289 -29.76 -20.95 30.13
N TYR A 290 -28.63 -21.36 29.56
CA TYR A 290 -27.57 -20.44 29.11
C TYR A 290 -27.59 -20.30 27.59
N LEU A 291 -27.24 -19.10 27.12
CA LEU A 291 -27.15 -18.80 25.69
C LEU A 291 -25.81 -19.27 25.12
N HIS A 292 -25.86 -19.80 23.91
CA HIS A 292 -24.70 -20.04 23.06
C HIS A 292 -25.06 -19.74 21.59
N GLN A 293 -24.57 -18.62 21.04
CA GLN A 293 -24.82 -18.29 19.63
C GLN A 293 -24.06 -19.20 18.66
N TYR A 294 -23.02 -19.91 19.12
CA TYR A 294 -22.19 -20.80 18.32
C TYR A 294 -22.41 -22.27 18.67
N ASP A 295 -21.53 -22.81 19.51
CA ASP A 295 -21.54 -24.20 19.93
C ASP A 295 -21.99 -24.28 21.39
N GLU A 296 -22.67 -25.36 21.77
CA GLU A 296 -23.11 -25.60 23.15
C GLU A 296 -21.95 -25.51 24.15
N GLN A 297 -20.73 -25.91 23.75
CA GLN A 297 -19.54 -25.84 24.59
C GLN A 297 -18.96 -24.43 24.76
N ARG A 298 -19.58 -23.43 24.13
CA ARG A 298 -19.15 -22.03 24.03
C ARG A 298 -20.25 -21.09 24.54
N PRO A 299 -20.51 -21.05 25.86
CA PRO A 299 -21.47 -20.13 26.46
C PRO A 299 -21.09 -18.67 26.22
N ASP A 300 -22.07 -17.85 25.84
CA ASP A 300 -21.87 -16.46 25.50
C ASP A 300 -21.70 -15.59 26.76
N LEU A 301 -20.68 -14.72 26.72
CA LEU A 301 -20.43 -13.72 27.74
C LEU A 301 -21.45 -12.58 27.64
N ASN A 302 -21.85 -12.05 28.79
CA ASN A 302 -22.78 -10.96 28.90
C ASN A 302 -22.07 -9.60 28.84
N PHE A 303 -21.91 -9.02 27.66
CA PHE A 303 -21.30 -7.69 27.49
C PHE A 303 -22.16 -6.51 27.98
N LEU A 304 -23.39 -6.76 28.48
CA LEU A 304 -24.12 -5.75 29.25
C LEU A 304 -23.61 -5.66 30.70
N ASN A 305 -22.89 -6.68 31.18
CA ASN A 305 -22.19 -6.63 32.44
C ASN A 305 -20.89 -5.83 32.28
N LYS A 306 -20.77 -4.74 33.04
CA LYS A 306 -19.60 -3.86 33.02
C LYS A 306 -18.30 -4.62 33.34
N ASP A 307 -18.33 -5.59 34.25
CA ASP A 307 -17.14 -6.34 34.63
C ASP A 307 -16.59 -7.16 33.45
N VAL A 308 -17.46 -7.68 32.58
CA VAL A 308 -17.05 -8.42 31.37
C VAL A 308 -16.38 -7.48 30.36
N ALA A 309 -16.98 -6.30 30.12
CA ALA A 309 -16.38 -5.29 29.26
C ALA A 309 -15.02 -4.80 29.81
N ASP A 310 -14.94 -4.54 31.11
CA ASP A 310 -13.71 -4.12 31.80
C ASP A 310 -12.62 -5.21 31.77
N HIS A 311 -12.98 -6.51 31.67
CA HIS A 311 -12.00 -7.58 31.45
C HIS A 311 -11.44 -7.54 30.02
N LEU A 312 -12.28 -7.34 29.02
CA LEU A 312 -11.80 -7.20 27.64
C LEU A 312 -10.91 -5.96 27.47
N ASP A 313 -11.22 -4.85 28.18
CA ASP A 313 -10.36 -3.67 28.26
C ASP A 313 -8.95 -4.01 28.75
N LYS A 314 -8.83 -4.84 29.80
CA LYS A 314 -7.53 -5.29 30.30
C LYS A 314 -6.80 -6.16 29.28
N VAL A 315 -7.51 -7.05 28.58
CA VAL A 315 -6.94 -7.88 27.50
C VAL A 315 -6.38 -7.01 26.38
N ILE A 316 -7.17 -6.06 25.88
CA ILE A 316 -6.74 -5.09 24.85
C ILE A 316 -5.49 -4.34 25.32
N SER A 317 -5.52 -3.86 26.56
CA SER A 317 -4.39 -3.13 27.16
C SER A 317 -3.12 -3.99 27.22
N ALA A 318 -3.25 -5.26 27.59
CA ALA A 318 -2.14 -6.19 27.68
C ALA A 318 -1.50 -6.44 26.31
N TRP A 319 -2.31 -6.65 25.26
CA TRP A 319 -1.81 -6.87 23.90
C TRP A 319 -1.12 -5.64 23.31
N ILE A 320 -1.74 -4.46 23.42
CA ILE A 320 -1.15 -3.20 22.92
C ILE A 320 0.15 -2.88 23.67
N THR A 321 0.16 -2.99 25.00
CA THR A 321 1.38 -2.74 25.82
C THR A 321 2.48 -3.75 25.53
N SER A 322 2.13 -4.96 25.11
CA SER A 322 3.09 -6.00 24.71
C SER A 322 3.71 -5.74 23.33
N GLY A 323 3.18 -4.82 22.54
CA GLY A 323 3.76 -4.38 21.26
C GLY A 323 2.93 -4.70 20.02
N ALA A 324 1.68 -5.17 20.17
CA ALA A 324 0.76 -5.32 19.04
C ALA A 324 0.48 -3.96 18.38
N ALA A 325 0.45 -3.93 17.05
CA ALA A 325 0.17 -2.73 16.26
C ALA A 325 -1.34 -2.40 16.19
N GLY A 326 -2.19 -3.27 16.72
CA GLY A 326 -3.62 -3.07 16.76
C GLY A 326 -4.38 -4.29 17.25
N VAL A 327 -5.69 -4.13 17.36
CA VAL A 327 -6.66 -5.16 17.72
C VAL A 327 -7.75 -5.24 16.66
N ARG A 328 -8.11 -6.46 16.27
CA ARG A 328 -9.26 -6.75 15.43
C ARG A 328 -10.22 -7.67 16.18
N LEU A 329 -11.43 -7.20 16.43
CA LEU A 329 -12.45 -8.03 17.08
C LEU A 329 -13.11 -8.94 16.05
N LEU A 330 -13.10 -10.25 16.31
CA LEU A 330 -13.79 -11.24 15.51
C LEU A 330 -15.24 -11.35 15.96
N LYS A 331 -16.16 -11.44 14.98
CA LYS A 331 -17.59 -11.73 15.20
C LYS A 331 -18.29 -10.76 16.16
N ALA A 332 -17.90 -9.49 16.11
CA ALA A 332 -18.36 -8.47 17.04
C ALA A 332 -19.87 -8.23 17.01
N ARG A 333 -20.54 -8.53 15.88
CA ARG A 333 -22.01 -8.42 15.78
C ARG A 333 -22.78 -9.17 16.87
N HIS A 334 -22.18 -10.21 17.44
CA HIS A 334 -22.83 -11.12 18.39
C HIS A 334 -22.59 -10.75 19.86
N LEU A 335 -21.85 -9.68 20.15
CA LEU A 335 -21.43 -9.36 21.52
C LEU A 335 -22.59 -8.88 22.41
N ILE A 336 -23.48 -8.04 21.88
CA ILE A 336 -24.62 -7.54 22.65
C ILE A 336 -25.85 -8.36 22.33
N VAL A 337 -26.40 -9.00 23.35
CA VAL A 337 -27.67 -9.72 23.28
C VAL A 337 -28.66 -9.13 24.28
N ASN A 338 -29.85 -8.78 23.81
CA ASN A 338 -30.91 -8.26 24.66
C ASN A 338 -31.93 -9.36 25.02
N VAL A 339 -31.85 -9.85 26.26
CA VAL A 339 -32.75 -10.91 26.77
C VAL A 339 -34.05 -10.33 27.35
N SER A 340 -34.06 -9.05 27.73
CA SER A 340 -35.18 -8.43 28.46
C SER A 340 -36.28 -7.86 27.57
N ALA A 341 -36.15 -7.92 26.24
CA ALA A 341 -37.27 -7.62 25.36
C ALA A 341 -38.33 -8.71 25.57
N GLU A 342 -39.35 -8.40 26.37
CA GLU A 342 -40.56 -9.21 26.54
C GLU A 342 -41.04 -9.66 25.15
N ALA A 343 -41.08 -10.97 24.93
CA ALA A 343 -41.19 -11.55 23.59
C ALA A 343 -40.14 -10.98 22.63
N VAL A 344 -38.89 -11.41 22.83
CA VAL A 344 -37.88 -11.45 21.77
C VAL A 344 -38.61 -11.75 20.47
N PRO A 345 -38.69 -10.80 19.52
CA PRO A 345 -39.58 -10.96 18.39
C PRO A 345 -39.21 -12.29 17.76
N ASN A 346 -40.21 -13.15 17.54
CA ASN A 346 -40.07 -14.28 16.63
C ASN A 346 -39.37 -13.66 15.42
N SER A 347 -38.12 -14.02 15.21
CA SER A 347 -37.31 -13.36 14.21
C SER A 347 -38.14 -13.39 12.92
N GLY A 348 -38.26 -12.27 12.22
CA GLY A 348 -39.15 -12.25 11.05
C GLY A 348 -38.74 -13.37 10.08
N ARG A 349 -39.69 -13.97 9.36
CA ARG A 349 -39.38 -14.92 8.29
C ARG A 349 -38.37 -14.29 7.33
N GLY A 350 -37.24 -14.96 7.18
CA GLY A 350 -36.17 -14.67 6.26
C GLY A 350 -36.63 -14.87 4.82
N SER A 351 -35.91 -14.28 3.87
CA SER A 351 -36.26 -14.25 2.45
C SER A 351 -35.85 -15.50 1.68
N ASP A 352 -35.16 -16.45 2.31
CA ASP A 352 -34.70 -17.67 1.65
C ASP A 352 -35.83 -18.73 1.61
N PRO A 353 -36.34 -19.09 0.42
CA PRO A 353 -37.45 -20.02 0.28
C PRO A 353 -37.07 -21.50 0.49
N GLY A 354 -35.77 -21.82 0.61
CA GLY A 354 -35.26 -23.19 0.78
C GLY A 354 -35.00 -23.61 2.23
N VAL A 355 -35.11 -22.69 3.18
CA VAL A 355 -34.79 -22.95 4.60
C VAL A 355 -36.04 -22.91 5.47
N ASP A 356 -36.06 -23.74 6.51
CA ASP A 356 -37.15 -23.80 7.48
C ASP A 356 -36.76 -23.17 8.83
N HIS A 357 -37.71 -23.14 9.76
CA HIS A 357 -37.54 -22.56 11.09
C HIS A 357 -36.42 -23.18 11.95
N THR A 358 -35.86 -24.33 11.56
CA THR A 358 -34.71 -24.95 12.26
C THR A 358 -33.37 -24.34 11.84
N HIS A 359 -33.36 -23.56 10.75
CA HIS A 359 -32.16 -22.94 10.21
C HIS A 359 -32.06 -21.48 10.62
N ARG A 360 -30.84 -21.04 10.94
CA ARG A 360 -30.57 -19.65 11.31
C ARG A 360 -30.93 -18.66 10.21
N ALA A 361 -30.73 -19.03 8.95
CA ALA A 361 -31.02 -18.19 7.78
C ALA A 361 -32.52 -17.90 7.59
N PHE A 362 -33.40 -18.73 8.16
CA PHE A 362 -34.85 -18.47 8.16
C PHE A 362 -35.22 -17.29 9.06
N TRP A 363 -34.36 -16.89 9.98
CA TRP A 363 -34.64 -15.89 10.99
C TRP A 363 -33.95 -14.58 10.64
N ARG A 364 -34.64 -13.43 10.76
CA ARG A 364 -33.98 -12.11 10.71
C ARG A 364 -33.22 -11.83 12.01
N HIS A 365 -31.99 -11.35 11.88
CA HIS A 365 -31.13 -10.96 12.98
C HIS A 365 -30.74 -9.50 12.78
N SER A 366 -30.98 -8.64 13.75
CA SER A 366 -30.56 -7.24 13.68
C SER A 366 -29.63 -6.92 14.85
N PRO A 367 -28.53 -6.18 14.61
CA PRO A 367 -27.61 -5.82 15.68
C PRO A 367 -28.28 -4.88 16.69
N ASP A 368 -27.94 -5.04 17.96
CA ASP A 368 -28.40 -4.13 19.01
C ASP A 368 -27.71 -2.76 18.85
N PRO A 369 -28.43 -1.62 18.90
CA PRO A 369 -27.83 -0.30 18.76
C PRO A 369 -26.69 -0.01 19.74
N ARG A 370 -26.70 -0.62 20.94
CA ARG A 370 -25.66 -0.46 21.97
C ARG A 370 -24.31 -1.04 21.54
N LEU A 371 -24.28 -1.94 20.56
CA LEU A 371 -23.04 -2.49 20.02
C LEU A 371 -22.11 -1.38 19.51
N THR A 372 -22.66 -0.38 18.85
CA THR A 372 -21.89 0.77 18.32
C THR A 372 -21.17 1.51 19.44
N GLN A 373 -21.84 1.71 20.59
CA GLN A 373 -21.26 2.36 21.76
C GLN A 373 -20.14 1.51 22.38
N LEU A 374 -20.36 0.20 22.50
CA LEU A 374 -19.35 -0.73 23.03
C LEU A 374 -18.09 -0.75 22.16
N LEU A 375 -18.25 -0.81 20.83
CA LEU A 375 -17.11 -0.81 19.90
C LEU A 375 -16.39 0.55 19.89
N GLY A 376 -17.12 1.65 20.02
CA GLY A 376 -16.54 2.99 20.19
C GLY A 376 -15.69 3.13 21.45
N HIS A 377 -16.11 2.51 22.55
CA HIS A 377 -15.36 2.45 23.80
C HIS A 377 -14.01 1.71 23.60
N PHE A 378 -14.02 0.51 23.02
CA PHE A 378 -12.78 -0.23 22.76
C PHE A 378 -11.86 0.49 21.77
N ALA A 379 -12.42 1.14 20.74
CA ALA A 379 -11.64 1.94 19.81
C ALA A 379 -10.94 3.11 20.51
N ALA A 380 -11.66 3.83 21.39
CA ALA A 380 -11.09 4.92 22.17
C ALA A 380 -9.98 4.43 23.10
N GLN A 381 -10.14 3.23 23.67
CA GLN A 381 -9.13 2.61 24.53
C GLN A 381 -7.85 2.26 23.76
N VAL A 382 -7.95 1.62 22.59
CA VAL A 382 -6.76 1.34 21.76
C VAL A 382 -6.02 2.64 21.42
N LYS A 383 -6.76 3.69 21.06
CA LYS A 383 -6.19 5.01 20.76
C LYS A 383 -5.55 5.68 21.98
N ALA A 384 -6.06 5.45 23.19
CA ALA A 384 -5.54 6.05 24.41
C ALA A 384 -4.24 5.40 24.89
N ILE A 385 -4.07 4.10 24.65
CA ILE A 385 -2.93 3.32 25.15
C ILE A 385 -1.76 3.32 24.17
N SER A 386 -2.05 3.43 22.87
CA SER A 386 -1.06 3.18 21.83
C SER A 386 -0.47 4.45 21.19
N GLU A 387 0.55 4.22 20.37
CA GLU A 387 1.09 5.19 19.43
C GLU A 387 0.00 5.65 18.43
N PRO A 388 0.14 6.83 17.80
CA PRO A 388 -0.89 7.40 16.91
C PRO A 388 -1.35 6.49 15.75
N ASP A 389 -0.56 5.47 15.41
CA ASP A 389 -0.78 4.59 14.26
C ASP A 389 -1.45 3.25 14.59
N ALA A 390 -1.88 3.06 15.84
CA ALA A 390 -2.49 1.81 16.25
C ALA A 390 -3.89 1.58 15.67
N VAL A 391 -4.14 0.32 15.33
CA VAL A 391 -5.34 -0.08 14.63
C VAL A 391 -6.39 -0.68 15.57
N PHE A 392 -7.61 -0.17 15.54
CA PHE A 392 -8.79 -0.90 16.01
C PHE A 392 -9.70 -1.19 14.81
N THR A 393 -10.15 -2.43 14.66
CA THR A 393 -11.01 -2.87 13.55
C THR A 393 -11.86 -4.08 13.97
N VAL A 394 -12.79 -4.50 13.11
CA VAL A 394 -13.66 -5.67 13.30
C VAL A 394 -13.55 -6.59 12.08
N LYS A 395 -13.58 -7.90 12.29
CA LYS A 395 -13.72 -8.92 11.24
C LYS A 395 -15.09 -9.57 11.36
N GLU A 396 -15.78 -9.63 10.22
CA GLU A 396 -17.07 -10.27 10.08
C GLU A 396 -16.98 -11.40 9.04
N GLU A 397 -17.73 -12.49 9.23
CA GLU A 397 -17.69 -13.65 8.31
C GLU A 397 -18.68 -13.51 7.15
N SER A 398 -19.86 -12.94 7.39
CA SER A 398 -20.87 -12.67 6.35
C SER A 398 -20.96 -11.18 6.08
N GLU A 399 -21.41 -10.79 4.88
CA GLU A 399 -21.59 -9.38 4.50
C GLU A 399 -22.19 -8.57 5.66
N PRO A 400 -21.48 -7.53 6.16
CA PRO A 400 -22.04 -6.69 7.21
C PRO A 400 -23.26 -6.00 6.63
N GLU A 401 -24.34 -5.94 7.40
CA GLU A 401 -25.41 -5.00 7.11
C GLU A 401 -24.78 -3.60 6.97
N LEU A 402 -25.08 -2.93 5.86
CA LEU A 402 -24.50 -1.64 5.49
C LEU A 402 -24.60 -0.61 6.65
N GLU A 403 -25.60 -0.77 7.51
CA GLU A 403 -25.81 0.02 8.73
C GLU A 403 -24.70 -0.13 9.78
N LEU A 404 -24.27 -1.37 10.09
CA LEU A 404 -23.17 -1.63 11.02
C LEU A 404 -21.84 -1.09 10.46
N PHE A 405 -21.66 -1.23 9.15
CA PHE A 405 -20.52 -0.67 8.45
C PHE A 405 -20.48 0.87 8.55
N MET A 406 -21.61 1.53 8.27
CA MET A 406 -21.72 2.98 8.33
C MET A 406 -21.55 3.53 9.75
N SER A 407 -22.10 2.84 10.76
CA SER A 407 -21.97 3.27 12.15
C SER A 407 -20.51 3.20 12.64
N LEU A 408 -19.75 2.21 12.17
CA LEU A 408 -18.33 2.03 12.54
C LEU A 408 -17.36 2.98 11.84
N HIS A 409 -17.81 3.70 10.79
CA HIS A 409 -16.97 4.58 9.97
C HIS A 409 -16.24 5.66 10.79
N ASN A 410 -16.81 6.11 11.91
CA ASN A 410 -16.22 7.16 12.75
C ASN A 410 -15.30 6.63 13.86
N MET A 411 -15.23 5.32 14.08
CA MET A 411 -14.63 4.73 15.29
C MET A 411 -13.40 3.88 15.01
N SER A 412 -13.32 3.15 13.89
CA SER A 412 -12.12 2.36 13.56
C SER A 412 -10.98 3.25 13.03
N SER A 413 -9.73 2.84 13.22
CA SER A 413 -8.56 3.55 12.63
C SER A 413 -8.16 2.94 11.30
N LEU A 414 -8.24 1.63 11.14
CA LEU A 414 -8.22 0.95 9.84
C LEU A 414 -9.68 0.98 9.35
N ARG A 415 -9.99 2.03 8.60
CA ARG A 415 -11.35 2.35 8.15
C ARG A 415 -11.58 1.75 6.78
N PRO A 416 -12.84 1.36 6.47
CA PRO A 416 -13.80 0.85 7.42
C PRO A 416 -13.15 -0.38 8.08
N PRO A 417 -13.70 -0.82 9.21
CA PRO A 417 -13.26 -2.08 9.78
C PRO A 417 -13.26 -3.17 8.69
N SER A 418 -12.32 -4.10 8.79
CA SER A 418 -12.09 -5.32 7.99
C SER A 418 -13.33 -6.24 7.86
N ALA A 419 -14.49 -5.68 7.55
CA ALA A 419 -15.80 -6.30 7.68
C ALA A 419 -16.22 -6.97 6.37
N ALA A 420 -16.38 -8.29 6.50
CA ALA A 420 -16.67 -9.33 5.54
C ALA A 420 -15.90 -9.35 4.22
N PRO A 421 -15.42 -10.54 3.84
CA PRO A 421 -14.99 -10.77 2.48
C PRO A 421 -16.10 -10.43 1.49
N LEU A 422 -15.76 -9.69 0.44
CA LEU A 422 -16.64 -9.41 -0.69
C LEU A 422 -16.48 -10.51 -1.72
N HIS A 423 -17.55 -11.26 -1.94
CA HIS A 423 -17.52 -12.35 -2.91
C HIS A 423 -17.66 -11.82 -4.34
N VAL A 424 -16.66 -12.09 -5.18
CA VAL A 424 -16.68 -11.70 -6.59
C VAL A 424 -17.48 -12.71 -7.38
N SER A 425 -18.69 -12.31 -7.79
CA SER A 425 -19.58 -13.11 -8.64
C SER A 425 -19.52 -12.65 -10.11
N THR A 426 -20.25 -13.33 -11.00
CA THR A 426 -20.37 -12.92 -12.41
C THR A 426 -21.24 -11.67 -12.60
N HIS A 427 -22.11 -11.34 -11.65
CA HIS A 427 -22.95 -10.13 -11.67
C HIS A 427 -22.26 -9.04 -10.85
N LEU A 428 -21.56 -8.14 -11.53
CA LEU A 428 -20.64 -7.19 -10.88
C LEU A 428 -21.32 -5.89 -10.45
N ASP A 429 -22.51 -5.54 -10.94
CA ASP A 429 -23.16 -4.27 -10.62
C ASP A 429 -23.37 -4.07 -9.11
N GLN A 430 -23.86 -5.09 -8.42
CA GLN A 430 -24.04 -5.06 -6.96
C GLN A 430 -22.70 -4.95 -6.25
N LEU A 431 -21.70 -5.75 -6.65
CA LEU A 431 -20.36 -5.70 -6.06
C LEU A 431 -19.72 -4.33 -6.22
N VAL A 432 -19.78 -3.74 -7.42
CA VAL A 432 -19.22 -2.41 -7.73
C VAL A 432 -19.94 -1.34 -6.91
N SER A 433 -21.26 -1.42 -6.76
CA SER A 433 -22.01 -0.50 -5.90
C SER A 433 -21.56 -0.61 -4.44
N THR A 434 -21.35 -1.82 -3.94
CA THR A 434 -20.85 -2.07 -2.59
C THR A 434 -19.42 -1.58 -2.42
N ILE A 435 -18.51 -1.86 -3.37
CA ILE A 435 -17.14 -1.36 -3.34
C ILE A 435 -17.16 0.18 -3.31
N ASN A 436 -17.86 0.82 -4.24
CA ASN A 436 -17.92 2.29 -4.31
C ASN A 436 -18.55 2.92 -3.06
N ALA A 437 -19.48 2.24 -2.38
CA ALA A 437 -19.99 2.69 -1.08
C ALA A 437 -18.94 2.59 0.05
N ARG A 438 -17.97 1.67 -0.06
CA ARG A 438 -16.89 1.46 0.92
C ARG A 438 -15.63 2.28 0.66
N LEU A 439 -15.36 2.66 -0.59
CA LEU A 439 -14.14 3.38 -1.01
C LEU A 439 -13.93 4.79 -0.41
N PRO A 440 -14.97 5.59 -0.09
CA PRO A 440 -14.75 6.88 0.57
C PRO A 440 -13.97 6.67 1.88
N SER A 441 -12.72 7.13 1.92
CA SER A 441 -11.80 7.06 3.07
C SER A 441 -10.90 5.80 3.20
N TRP A 442 -10.43 5.24 2.08
CA TRP A 442 -9.35 4.23 1.98
C TRP A 442 -9.56 2.92 2.77
N PRO A 443 -10.50 2.06 2.34
CA PRO A 443 -10.97 0.92 3.10
C PRO A 443 -9.97 -0.23 3.33
N ALA A 444 -10.10 -1.05 4.38
CA ALA A 444 -9.69 -2.47 4.28
C ALA A 444 -10.68 -3.24 3.41
N ILE A 445 -10.19 -3.95 2.39
CA ILE A 445 -11.02 -4.79 1.52
C ILE A 445 -10.39 -6.17 1.35
N LYS A 446 -11.17 -7.21 1.68
CA LYS A 446 -10.88 -8.59 1.31
C LYS A 446 -11.79 -8.97 0.14
N LEU A 447 -11.23 -9.25 -1.02
CA LEU A 447 -11.97 -9.81 -2.16
C LEU A 447 -11.76 -11.33 -2.15
N VAL A 448 -12.85 -12.09 -2.31
CA VAL A 448 -12.82 -13.56 -2.36
C VAL A 448 -13.53 -14.04 -3.62
N ALA A 449 -13.00 -15.07 -4.25
CA ALA A 449 -13.63 -15.79 -5.34
C ALA A 449 -13.77 -17.28 -4.96
N ASN A 450 -14.54 -18.04 -5.74
CA ASN A 450 -14.77 -19.48 -5.50
C ASN A 450 -13.46 -20.30 -5.46
N GLU A 451 -12.43 -19.84 -6.16
CA GLU A 451 -11.09 -20.43 -6.15
C GLU A 451 -10.09 -19.34 -5.73
N THR A 452 -9.15 -19.70 -4.86
CA THR A 452 -8.06 -18.81 -4.45
C THR A 452 -7.18 -18.51 -5.65
N ASP A 453 -7.10 -17.24 -6.05
CA ASP A 453 -6.37 -16.83 -7.25
C ASP A 453 -5.45 -15.64 -6.96
N GLU A 454 -4.21 -15.74 -7.41
CA GLU A 454 -3.20 -14.67 -7.38
C GLU A 454 -3.65 -13.43 -8.18
N GLU A 455 -4.46 -13.67 -9.21
CA GLU A 455 -5.01 -12.65 -10.10
C GLU A 455 -5.88 -11.64 -9.35
N LEU A 456 -6.67 -12.13 -8.39
CA LEU A 456 -7.55 -11.28 -7.60
C LEU A 456 -6.72 -10.38 -6.65
N ALA A 457 -5.59 -10.88 -6.16
CA ALA A 457 -4.66 -10.10 -5.37
C ALA A 457 -4.05 -8.95 -6.20
N ALA A 458 -3.63 -9.22 -7.44
CA ALA A 458 -3.13 -8.20 -8.36
C ALA A 458 -4.16 -7.08 -8.63
N PHE A 459 -5.44 -7.44 -8.81
CA PHE A 459 -6.51 -6.45 -8.97
C PHE A 459 -6.71 -5.62 -7.70
N SER A 460 -6.74 -6.27 -6.53
CA SER A 460 -7.00 -5.62 -5.25
C SER A 460 -5.92 -4.60 -4.86
N LEU A 461 -4.67 -4.79 -5.30
CA LEU A 461 -3.55 -3.87 -5.03
C LEU A 461 -3.72 -2.50 -5.70
N LEU A 462 -4.53 -2.39 -6.76
CA LEU A 462 -4.82 -1.11 -7.44
C LEU A 462 -6.02 -0.37 -6.86
N LEU A 463 -6.86 -1.04 -6.05
CA LEU A 463 -7.98 -0.39 -5.38
C LEU A 463 -7.47 0.72 -4.44
N PRO A 464 -8.23 1.82 -4.27
CA PRO A 464 -7.93 2.86 -3.30
C PRO A 464 -8.31 2.38 -1.88
N ALA A 465 -7.69 1.29 -1.46
CA ALA A 465 -8.03 0.48 -0.30
C ALA A 465 -6.76 -0.25 0.19
N ALA A 466 -6.69 -0.61 1.47
CA ALA A 466 -5.78 -1.60 2.03
C ALA A 466 -6.26 -3.02 1.67
N PRO A 467 -5.58 -3.75 0.78
CA PRO A 467 -6.00 -5.08 0.38
C PRO A 467 -5.66 -6.08 1.48
N VAL A 468 -6.68 -6.79 1.96
CA VAL A 468 -6.55 -7.89 2.91
C VAL A 468 -6.55 -9.19 2.12
N LEU A 469 -5.43 -9.90 2.18
CA LEU A 469 -5.13 -11.08 1.37
C LEU A 469 -4.89 -12.31 2.24
N GLU A 470 -5.10 -13.48 1.67
CA GLU A 470 -4.65 -14.74 2.24
C GLU A 470 -3.23 -15.05 1.76
N LEU A 471 -2.43 -15.71 2.61
CA LEU A 471 -1.04 -16.03 2.26
C LEU A 471 -0.92 -16.81 0.94
N GLN A 472 -1.88 -17.68 0.65
CA GLN A 472 -1.91 -18.50 -0.57
C GLN A 472 -2.07 -17.65 -1.85
N GLN A 473 -2.71 -16.47 -1.75
CA GLN A 473 -2.87 -15.56 -2.89
C GLN A 473 -1.55 -14.85 -3.26
N LEU A 474 -0.55 -14.87 -2.38
CA LEU A 474 0.78 -14.29 -2.61
C LEU A 474 1.79 -15.32 -3.13
N SER A 475 1.52 -16.61 -2.95
CA SER A 475 2.39 -17.68 -3.44
C SER A 475 2.03 -18.09 -4.88
N GLU A 476 2.99 -17.94 -5.80
CA GLU A 476 2.86 -18.49 -7.16
C GLU A 476 2.78 -20.03 -7.08
N HIS A 477 1.76 -20.62 -7.72
CA HIS A 477 1.68 -22.07 -7.91
C HIS A 477 2.65 -22.49 -9.02
N GLY A 478 3.92 -22.73 -8.68
CA GLY A 478 4.91 -23.24 -9.62
C GLY A 478 6.19 -23.69 -8.94
N ASN A 479 6.79 -24.78 -9.43
CA ASN A 479 8.12 -25.27 -9.00
C ASN A 479 9.27 -24.32 -9.37
N GLU A 480 9.00 -23.08 -9.77
CA GLU A 480 10.02 -22.09 -10.08
C GLU A 480 10.54 -21.48 -8.77
N THR A 481 11.82 -21.67 -8.52
CA THR A 481 12.55 -21.19 -7.34
C THR A 481 12.78 -19.68 -7.33
N LYS A 482 12.14 -18.94 -8.25
CA LYS A 482 12.09 -17.48 -8.27
C LYS A 482 10.73 -17.06 -7.76
N THR A 483 10.73 -16.67 -6.50
CA THR A 483 9.65 -15.99 -5.80
C THR A 483 8.93 -14.94 -6.66
N SER A 484 7.60 -15.06 -6.70
CA SER A 484 6.58 -14.06 -7.07
C SER A 484 7.06 -12.90 -7.95
N SER A 485 7.42 -13.19 -9.21
CA SER A 485 7.85 -12.16 -10.16
C SER A 485 6.82 -11.04 -10.28
N TRP A 486 5.53 -11.35 -10.15
CA TRP A 486 4.46 -10.38 -10.30
C TRP A 486 4.36 -9.35 -9.17
N LEU A 487 4.61 -9.73 -7.92
CA LEU A 487 4.53 -8.80 -6.77
C LEU A 487 5.54 -7.65 -6.91
N SER A 488 6.73 -7.95 -7.43
CA SER A 488 7.77 -6.95 -7.70
C SER A 488 7.36 -5.88 -8.73
N HIS A 489 6.34 -6.15 -9.54
CA HIS A 489 5.80 -5.21 -10.52
C HIS A 489 4.56 -4.46 -10.01
N VAL A 490 3.71 -5.10 -9.22
CA VAL A 490 2.41 -4.53 -8.81
C VAL A 490 2.47 -3.81 -7.47
N VAL A 491 3.20 -4.32 -6.48
CA VAL A 491 3.27 -3.69 -5.14
C VAL A 491 3.91 -2.29 -5.21
N PRO A 492 5.00 -2.04 -5.96
CA PRO A 492 5.57 -0.70 -6.08
C PRO A 492 4.60 0.35 -6.63
N LEU A 493 3.59 -0.05 -7.42
CA LEU A 493 2.58 0.88 -7.93
C LEU A 493 1.82 1.57 -6.80
N ARG A 494 1.71 0.96 -5.62
CA ARG A 494 1.03 1.57 -4.47
C ARG A 494 1.73 2.79 -3.90
N TRP A 495 3.02 2.93 -4.17
CA TRP A 495 3.85 4.08 -3.82
C TRP A 495 3.90 5.12 -4.94
N ASP A 496 3.29 4.84 -6.10
CA ASP A 496 3.20 5.82 -7.18
C ASP A 496 2.18 6.91 -6.82
N VAL A 497 2.51 8.16 -7.14
CA VAL A 497 1.70 9.35 -6.83
C VAL A 497 0.26 9.21 -7.36
N THR A 498 0.05 8.52 -8.48
CA THR A 498 -1.26 8.23 -9.05
C THR A 498 -2.09 7.29 -8.18
N VAL A 499 -1.50 6.24 -7.63
CA VAL A 499 -2.20 5.30 -6.74
C VAL A 499 -2.29 5.87 -5.33
N GLU A 500 -1.37 6.75 -4.94
CA GLU A 500 -1.42 7.37 -3.64
C GLU A 500 -2.47 8.47 -3.52
N HIS A 501 -2.46 9.42 -4.46
CA HIS A 501 -3.18 10.68 -4.37
C HIS A 501 -4.02 10.98 -5.62
N GLY A 502 -4.07 10.05 -6.58
CA GLY A 502 -4.84 10.22 -7.80
C GLY A 502 -6.33 9.94 -7.63
N ALA A 503 -7.10 10.45 -8.58
CA ALA A 503 -8.49 10.09 -8.76
C ALA A 503 -8.63 8.61 -9.15
N TYR A 504 -9.83 8.07 -8.96
CA TYR A 504 -10.12 6.68 -9.26
C TYR A 504 -11.52 6.50 -9.82
N SER A 505 -11.71 5.38 -10.53
CA SER A 505 -13.02 4.89 -10.98
C SER A 505 -13.04 3.38 -10.84
N VAL A 506 -14.02 2.84 -10.13
CA VAL A 506 -14.31 1.40 -10.09
C VAL A 506 -15.65 1.16 -10.76
N ALA A 507 -15.65 0.33 -11.81
CA ALA A 507 -16.80 0.12 -12.68
C ALA A 507 -16.89 -1.34 -13.16
N ALA A 508 -18.10 -1.76 -13.51
CA ALA A 508 -18.31 -2.95 -14.32
C ALA A 508 -18.31 -2.53 -15.80
N ALA A 509 -17.35 -3.01 -16.59
CA ALA A 509 -17.28 -2.74 -18.01
C ALA A 509 -18.02 -3.82 -18.81
N PRO A 510 -18.88 -3.44 -19.77
CA PRO A 510 -19.54 -4.40 -20.64
C PRO A 510 -18.54 -5.04 -21.62
N PRO A 511 -18.69 -6.32 -21.97
CA PRO A 511 -17.93 -6.96 -23.02
C PRO A 511 -18.42 -6.47 -24.38
N ARG A 512 -17.48 -6.33 -25.31
CA ARG A 512 -17.76 -6.07 -26.73
C ARG A 512 -18.52 -7.21 -27.39
N ASN A 513 -18.27 -8.45 -26.96
CA ASN A 513 -18.74 -9.66 -27.63
C ASN A 513 -19.99 -10.30 -26.98
N ARG A 514 -20.40 -9.89 -25.77
CA ARG A 514 -21.49 -10.53 -25.01
C ARG A 514 -22.23 -9.55 -24.11
N THR A 515 -23.51 -9.84 -23.85
CA THR A 515 -24.40 -8.95 -23.10
C THR A 515 -24.55 -9.29 -21.60
N HIS A 516 -24.12 -10.48 -21.14
CA HIS A 516 -24.42 -10.96 -19.78
C HIS A 516 -23.23 -11.08 -18.83
N ASN A 517 -22.00 -11.13 -19.34
CA ASN A 517 -20.80 -11.13 -18.50
C ASN A 517 -20.30 -9.70 -18.36
N GLN A 518 -19.58 -9.38 -17.29
CA GLN A 518 -18.97 -8.06 -17.10
C GLN A 518 -17.52 -8.23 -16.66
N LEU A 519 -16.69 -7.23 -16.95
CA LEU A 519 -15.33 -7.12 -16.44
C LEU A 519 -15.30 -6.15 -15.27
N LEU A 520 -14.55 -6.50 -14.23
CA LEU A 520 -14.33 -5.59 -13.10
C LEU A 520 -13.14 -4.69 -13.43
N VAL A 521 -13.34 -3.38 -13.39
CA VAL A 521 -12.33 -2.41 -13.80
C VAL A 521 -12.04 -1.44 -12.65
N CYS A 522 -10.76 -1.21 -12.37
CA CYS A 522 -10.29 -0.15 -11.48
C CYS A 522 -9.28 0.72 -12.23
N ALA A 523 -9.65 1.96 -12.52
CA ALA A 523 -8.76 2.96 -13.11
C ALA A 523 -8.30 3.97 -12.06
N ARG A 524 -7.02 4.36 -12.11
CA ARG A 524 -6.35 5.34 -11.25
C ARG A 524 -5.61 6.34 -12.13
N TRP A 525 -5.78 7.64 -11.87
CA TRP A 525 -5.07 8.68 -12.62
C TRP A 525 -4.80 9.92 -11.80
N LYS A 526 -3.71 10.63 -12.15
CA LYS A 526 -3.42 11.98 -11.67
C LYS A 526 -2.87 12.79 -12.84
N ALA A 527 -3.33 14.04 -12.97
CA ALA A 527 -2.87 14.92 -14.04
C ALA A 527 -1.34 15.08 -14.00
N GLY A 528 -0.69 14.92 -15.16
CA GLY A 528 0.77 15.00 -15.28
C GLY A 528 1.55 13.75 -14.86
N HIS A 529 0.87 12.67 -14.45
CA HIS A 529 1.48 11.39 -14.07
C HIS A 529 0.92 10.23 -14.91
N THR A 530 1.60 9.08 -14.88
CA THR A 530 1.12 7.85 -15.51
C THR A 530 -0.15 7.36 -14.83
N GLY A 531 -1.17 7.05 -15.61
CA GLY A 531 -2.40 6.39 -15.18
C GLY A 531 -2.24 4.87 -15.19
N TYR A 532 -2.98 4.19 -14.32
CA TYR A 532 -3.01 2.73 -14.24
C TYR A 532 -4.45 2.22 -14.29
N VAL A 533 -4.68 1.10 -14.97
CA VAL A 533 -5.98 0.42 -14.97
C VAL A 533 -5.80 -1.07 -14.78
N ALA A 534 -6.52 -1.63 -13.81
CA ALA A 534 -6.64 -3.07 -13.56
C ALA A 534 -7.96 -3.55 -14.16
N VAL A 535 -7.92 -4.64 -14.92
CA VAL A 535 -9.11 -5.29 -15.48
C VAL A 535 -9.12 -6.74 -15.07
N TYR A 536 -10.13 -7.15 -14.31
CA TYR A 536 -10.32 -8.52 -13.84
C TYR A 536 -11.51 -9.18 -14.52
N ASN A 537 -11.31 -10.41 -15.00
CA ASN A 537 -12.36 -11.26 -15.54
C ASN A 537 -12.75 -12.34 -14.53
N PRO A 538 -13.90 -12.24 -13.85
CA PRO A 538 -14.36 -13.29 -12.92
C PRO A 538 -14.92 -14.53 -13.62
N GLY A 539 -15.19 -14.45 -14.93
CA GLY A 539 -15.83 -15.50 -15.70
C GLY A 539 -14.89 -16.66 -16.06
N ALA A 540 -15.51 -17.79 -16.41
CA ALA A 540 -14.81 -18.98 -16.92
C ALA A 540 -14.46 -18.91 -18.42
N GLU A 541 -14.87 -17.84 -19.10
CA GLU A 541 -14.63 -17.63 -20.53
C GLU A 541 -13.82 -16.36 -20.81
N GLU A 542 -13.14 -16.32 -21.94
CA GLU A 542 -12.45 -15.12 -22.41
C GLU A 542 -13.44 -13.99 -22.73
N LEU A 543 -13.07 -12.76 -22.40
CA LEU A 543 -13.88 -11.57 -22.66
C LEU A 543 -13.03 -10.50 -23.34
N ARG A 544 -13.65 -9.76 -24.25
CA ARG A 544 -13.09 -8.52 -24.83
C ARG A 544 -13.84 -7.34 -24.23
N GLY A 545 -13.18 -6.56 -23.40
CA GLY A 545 -13.76 -5.42 -22.71
C GLY A 545 -13.70 -4.15 -23.54
N ASN A 546 -14.78 -3.37 -23.49
CA ASN A 546 -14.75 -1.98 -23.93
C ASN A 546 -14.56 -1.06 -22.71
N LEU A 547 -13.37 -0.46 -22.61
CA LEU A 547 -12.98 0.43 -21.52
C LEU A 547 -13.14 1.91 -21.87
N SER A 548 -13.61 2.25 -23.07
CA SER A 548 -13.73 3.65 -23.53
C SER A 548 -14.73 4.48 -22.71
N ALA A 549 -15.64 3.82 -21.99
CA ALA A 549 -16.58 4.47 -21.06
C ALA A 549 -15.96 4.80 -19.70
N VAL A 550 -14.75 4.29 -19.39
CA VAL A 550 -14.07 4.56 -18.13
C VAL A 550 -13.45 5.95 -18.17
N PRO A 551 -13.68 6.81 -17.16
CA PRO A 551 -13.18 8.18 -17.15
C PRO A 551 -11.66 8.26 -17.32
N SER A 552 -11.21 9.30 -18.02
CA SER A 552 -9.78 9.64 -18.20
C SER A 552 -8.92 8.65 -19.00
N LEU A 553 -9.49 7.55 -19.53
CA LEU A 553 -8.74 6.61 -20.37
C LEU A 553 -8.58 7.14 -21.81
N PRO A 554 -7.36 7.06 -22.39
CA PRO A 554 -7.10 7.29 -23.81
C PRO A 554 -7.54 6.09 -24.66
N ASP A 555 -7.52 6.26 -25.99
CA ASP A 555 -7.89 5.21 -26.94
C ASP A 555 -6.84 4.09 -27.02
N SER A 556 -5.61 4.35 -26.58
CA SER A 556 -4.51 3.37 -26.55
C SER A 556 -3.95 3.20 -25.14
N LEU A 557 -3.86 1.94 -24.71
CA LEU A 557 -3.34 1.50 -23.42
C LEU A 557 -2.08 0.66 -23.65
N THR A 558 -1.20 0.61 -22.65
CA THR A 558 0.04 -0.18 -22.70
C THR A 558 0.03 -1.24 -21.61
N VAL A 559 0.43 -2.46 -21.93
CA VAL A 559 0.51 -3.55 -20.96
C VAL A 559 1.64 -3.27 -19.96
N HIS A 560 1.29 -3.11 -18.69
CA HIS A 560 2.24 -2.88 -17.61
C HIS A 560 2.70 -4.21 -17.00
N HIS A 561 1.75 -5.04 -16.58
CA HIS A 561 2.02 -6.35 -16.01
C HIS A 561 1.11 -7.42 -16.62
N VAL A 562 1.72 -8.55 -16.95
CA VAL A 562 1.05 -9.75 -17.45
C VAL A 562 1.26 -10.86 -16.44
N SER A 563 0.16 -11.26 -15.81
CA SER A 563 0.13 -12.37 -14.86
C SER A 563 0.43 -13.71 -15.54
N HIS A 564 0.68 -14.75 -14.74
CA HIS A 564 1.00 -16.07 -15.26
C HIS A 564 -0.12 -16.61 -16.17
N ARG A 565 -1.38 -16.53 -15.73
CA ARG A 565 -2.50 -17.02 -16.54
C ARG A 565 -2.62 -16.24 -17.84
N VAL A 566 -2.48 -14.91 -17.83
CA VAL A 566 -2.59 -14.13 -19.06
C VAL A 566 -1.51 -14.53 -20.08
N ARG A 567 -0.28 -14.86 -19.64
CA ARG A 567 0.80 -15.36 -20.52
C ARG A 567 0.48 -16.70 -21.18
N LEU A 568 -0.32 -17.56 -20.54
CA LEU A 568 -0.70 -18.86 -21.11
C LEU A 568 -1.70 -18.72 -22.26
N TYR A 569 -2.56 -17.69 -22.21
CA TYR A 569 -3.62 -17.48 -23.21
C TYR A 569 -3.25 -16.44 -24.27
N THR A 570 -2.26 -15.58 -24.01
CA THR A 570 -1.95 -14.44 -24.87
C THR A 570 -0.46 -14.29 -25.10
N ASN A 571 -0.08 -13.70 -26.23
CA ASN A 571 1.30 -13.31 -26.52
C ASN A 571 1.62 -11.88 -26.03
N PHE A 572 0.93 -11.40 -25.00
CA PHE A 572 1.17 -10.06 -24.48
C PHE A 572 2.55 -9.98 -23.84
N THR A 573 3.29 -8.95 -24.25
CA THR A 573 4.57 -8.58 -23.66
C THR A 573 4.42 -7.29 -22.86
N SER A 574 5.32 -7.06 -21.90
CA SER A 574 5.43 -5.74 -21.26
C SER A 574 5.62 -4.67 -22.35
N ASN A 575 4.87 -3.57 -22.27
CA ASN A 575 4.81 -2.48 -23.25
C ASN A 575 4.05 -2.78 -24.55
N HIS A 576 3.32 -3.90 -24.64
CA HIS A 576 2.41 -4.13 -25.76
C HIS A 576 1.29 -3.06 -25.76
N ALA A 577 1.08 -2.39 -26.89
CA ALA A 577 0.03 -1.40 -27.05
C ALA A 577 -1.28 -2.05 -27.50
N MET A 578 -2.39 -1.64 -26.89
CA MET A 578 -3.73 -2.18 -27.12
C MET A 578 -4.75 -1.05 -27.25
N ALA A 579 -5.84 -1.29 -27.96
CA ALA A 579 -6.94 -0.34 -28.05
C ALA A 579 -7.87 -0.46 -26.83
N ALA A 580 -8.33 0.67 -26.28
CA ALA A 580 -9.18 0.68 -25.08
C ALA A 580 -10.57 0.05 -25.32
N ASP A 581 -11.06 0.02 -26.56
CA ASP A 581 -12.34 -0.59 -26.95
C ASP A 581 -12.23 -2.10 -27.24
N ASP A 582 -11.02 -2.67 -27.20
CA ASP A 582 -10.76 -4.09 -27.52
C ASP A 582 -9.70 -4.71 -26.62
N VAL A 583 -9.96 -4.75 -25.32
CA VAL A 583 -9.05 -5.36 -24.35
C VAL A 583 -9.42 -6.82 -24.11
N LEU A 584 -8.61 -7.75 -24.62
CA LEU A 584 -8.77 -9.18 -24.38
C LEU A 584 -8.29 -9.55 -22.97
N VAL A 585 -9.19 -10.10 -22.16
CA VAL A 585 -8.92 -10.56 -20.79
C VAL A 585 -9.32 -12.04 -20.68
N PRO A 586 -8.34 -12.96 -20.54
CA PRO A 586 -8.57 -14.38 -20.36
C PRO A 586 -9.45 -14.70 -19.13
N PRO A 587 -10.04 -15.90 -19.06
CA PRO A 587 -10.87 -16.30 -17.91
C PRO A 587 -10.06 -16.29 -16.61
N ARG A 588 -10.68 -15.83 -15.52
CA ARG A 588 -10.09 -15.77 -14.18
C ARG A 588 -8.68 -15.19 -14.20
N SER A 589 -8.55 -13.98 -14.74
CA SER A 589 -7.25 -13.33 -14.88
C SER A 589 -7.35 -11.82 -14.74
N THR A 590 -6.26 -11.20 -14.31
CA THR A 590 -6.11 -9.75 -14.17
C THR A 590 -5.07 -9.23 -15.15
N LEU A 591 -5.45 -8.20 -15.89
CA LEU A 591 -4.53 -7.44 -16.73
C LEU A 591 -4.32 -6.05 -16.11
N VAL A 592 -3.06 -5.67 -15.88
CA VAL A 592 -2.70 -4.32 -15.42
C VAL A 592 -2.06 -3.56 -16.57
N LEU A 593 -2.65 -2.42 -16.90
CA LEU A 593 -2.26 -1.55 -18.00
C LEU A 593 -1.83 -0.18 -17.47
N SER A 594 -0.90 0.47 -18.16
CA SER A 594 -0.51 1.86 -17.96
C SER A 594 -0.97 2.72 -19.13
N TYR A 595 -1.26 3.99 -18.85
CA TYR A 595 -1.71 4.96 -19.86
C TYR A 595 -1.33 6.39 -19.49
N VAL A 596 -1.43 7.30 -20.45
CA VAL A 596 -1.34 8.75 -20.19
C VAL A 596 -2.76 9.28 -20.01
N PRO A 597 -3.13 9.82 -18.84
CA PRO A 597 -4.48 10.30 -18.58
C PRO A 597 -4.88 11.44 -19.52
N LYS A 598 -6.12 11.43 -20.00
CA LYS A 598 -6.70 12.58 -20.71
C LYS A 598 -6.65 13.82 -19.82
N THR A 599 -6.23 14.95 -20.39
CA THR A 599 -6.22 16.23 -19.69
C THR A 599 -7.64 16.69 -19.40
N SER A 600 -7.85 17.58 -18.44
CA SER A 600 -9.17 18.16 -18.13
C SER A 600 -9.78 18.98 -19.28
N ALA A 601 -9.01 19.27 -20.35
CA ALA A 601 -9.49 19.85 -21.60
C ALA A 601 -10.00 18.78 -22.60
N GLU A 602 -9.68 17.50 -22.37
CA GLU A 602 -10.03 16.33 -23.20
C GLU A 602 -11.09 15.43 -22.54
N GLN A 603 -11.45 15.71 -21.27
CA GLN A 603 -12.58 15.11 -20.54
C GLN A 603 -13.85 15.93 -20.77
#